data_AF-A0A7J4Q9C8-F1
#
_entry.id   AF-A0A7J4Q9C8-F1
#
_cell.length_a   1.000
_cell.length_b   1.000
_cell.length_c   1.000
_cell.angle_alpha   90.00
_cell.angle_beta   90.00
_cell.angle_gamma   90.00
#
_symmetry.space_group_name_H-M   'P 1'
#
loop_
_entity.id
_entity.type
_entity.pdbx_description
1 polymer ?
#
loop_
_entity_poly.entity_id
_entity_poly.type
_entity_poly.pdbx_seq_one_letter_code
_entity_poly.pdbx_strand_id
1 'polypeptide(L)' 'MNGRLLQYGRWGALIEESEILAMRAESLQDSDTRSSRELHGQAAALVEEALPLIPNEKFIFEPY' A
#
# COMPACT_ATOMS: atom_id res chain seq x y z
N MET A 1 21.51 1.64 3.54
CA MET A 1 20.92 1.40 4.88
C MET A 1 19.42 1.57 4.73
N ASN A 2 18.71 0.47 4.45
CA ASN A 2 17.25 0.49 4.32
C ASN A 2 16.68 0.51 5.72
N GLY A 3 16.49 1.72 6.26
CA GLY A 3 15.76 1.90 7.52
C GLY A 3 14.37 1.33 7.32
N ARG A 4 14.09 0.19 7.95
CA ARG A 4 12.71 -0.29 8.07
C ARG A 4 11.95 0.80 8.82
N LEU A 5 11.00 1.45 8.16
CA LEU A 5 9.91 2.14 8.86
C LEU A 5 9.10 1.07 9.61
N LEU A 6 9.61 0.66 10.77
CA LEU A 6 8.95 -0.27 11.66
C LEU A 6 7.87 0.52 12.41
N GLN A 7 6.64 0.06 12.20
CA GLN A 7 5.37 0.57 12.74
C GLN A 7 4.74 1.73 11.97
N TYR A 8 4.52 1.51 10.68
CA TYR A 8 3.25 1.96 10.13
C TYR A 8 2.14 1.37 10.99
N GLY A 9 1.23 2.21 11.50
CA GLY A 9 -0.03 1.68 11.98
C GLY A 9 -0.77 0.96 10.85
N ARG A 10 -1.97 0.48 11.14
CA ARG A 10 -2.81 -0.20 10.14
C ARG A 10 -2.93 0.59 8.82
N TRP A 11 -2.98 1.92 8.85
CA TRP A 11 -2.98 2.76 7.64
C TRP A 11 -1.74 2.52 6.79
N GLY A 12 -0.55 2.69 7.33
CA GLY A 12 0.65 2.59 6.49
C GLY A 12 0.94 1.16 6.04
N ALA A 13 0.50 0.14 6.78
CA ALA A 13 0.53 -1.25 6.32
C ALA A 13 -0.38 -1.45 5.09
N LEU A 14 -1.60 -0.91 5.12
CA LEU A 14 -2.53 -0.95 3.98
C LEU A 14 -1.99 -0.16 2.78
N ILE A 15 -1.34 0.99 3.01
CA ILE A 15 -0.72 1.77 1.95
C ILE A 15 0.47 1.03 1.32
N GLU A 16 1.39 0.48 2.12
CA GLU A 16 2.53 -0.30 1.61
C GLU A 16 2.04 -1.50 0.78
N GLU A 17 1.02 -2.23 1.26
CA GLU A 17 0.44 -3.34 0.51
C GLU A 17 -0.23 -2.87 -0.80
N SER A 18 -0.94 -1.73 -0.77
CA SER A 18 -1.53 -1.13 -1.98
C SER A 18 -0.48 -0.74 -3.03
N GLU A 19 0.66 -0.20 -2.60
CA GLU A 19 1.76 0.18 -3.48
C GLU A 19 2.40 -1.06 -4.12
N ILE A 20 2.61 -2.12 -3.34
CA ILE A 20 3.13 -3.40 -3.86
C ILE A 20 2.19 -3.98 -4.92
N LEU A 21 0.88 -3.92 -4.69
CA LEU A 21 -0.12 -4.39 -5.67
C LEU A 21 -0.12 -3.54 -6.93
N ALA A 22 -0.03 -2.21 -6.81
CA ALA A 22 0.05 -1.30 -7.95
C ALA A 22 1.31 -1.55 -8.79
N MET A 23 2.47 -1.74 -8.16
CA MET A 23 3.72 -2.06 -8.87
C MET A 23 3.62 -3.40 -9.63
N ARG A 24 2.99 -4.41 -9.03
CA ARG A 24 2.74 -5.70 -9.71
C ARG A 24 1.77 -5.54 -10.86
N ALA A 25 0.73 -4.73 -10.71
CA ALA A 25 -0.24 -4.46 -11.76
C ALA A 25 0.41 -3.78 -12.97
N GLU A 26 1.28 -2.80 -12.74
CA GLU A 26 2.06 -2.13 -13.78
C GLU A 26 2.97 -3.12 -14.53
N SER A 27 3.65 -4.02 -13.80
CA SER A 27 4.51 -5.03 -14.44
C SER A 27 3.75 -6.02 -15.34
N LEU A 28 2.45 -6.20 -15.10
CA LEU A 28 1.60 -7.12 -15.84
C LEU A 28 0.76 -6.43 -16.93
N GLN A 29 0.77 -5.09 -17.00
CA GLN A 29 -0.14 -4.33 -17.86
C GLN A 29 -0.08 -4.74 -19.33
N ASP A 30 1.13 -4.99 -19.84
CA ASP A 30 1.38 -5.33 -21.25
C ASP A 30 1.25 -6.83 -21.56
N SER A 31 1.32 -7.70 -20.55
CA SER A 31 1.35 -9.16 -20.72
C SER A 31 0.06 -9.86 -20.29
N ASP A 32 -0.63 -9.34 -19.27
CA ASP A 32 -1.91 -9.81 -18.76
C ASP A 32 -2.73 -8.63 -18.21
N THR A 33 -3.43 -7.95 -19.12
CA THR A 33 -4.26 -6.79 -18.81
C THR A 33 -5.38 -7.12 -17.82
N ARG A 34 -5.89 -8.36 -17.79
CA ARG A 34 -6.95 -8.76 -16.87
C ARG A 34 -6.41 -8.82 -15.45
N SER A 35 -5.33 -9.58 -15.24
CA SER A 35 -4.69 -9.70 -13.93
C SER A 35 -4.16 -8.35 -13.43
N SER A 36 -3.61 -7.52 -14.33
CA SER A 36 -3.22 -6.14 -14.03
C SER A 36 -4.40 -5.31 -13.49
N ARG A 37 -5.55 -5.36 -14.16
CA ARG A 37 -6.74 -4.63 -13.73
C ARG A 37 -7.30 -5.14 -12.39
N GLU A 38 -7.28 -6.45 -12.16
CA GLU A 38 -7.71 -7.04 -10.89
C GLU A 38 -6.81 -6.57 -9.73
N LEU A 39 -5.48 -6.52 -9.94
CA LEU A 39 -4.53 -6.01 -8.94
C LEU A 39 -4.69 -4.52 -8.67
N HIS A 40 -4.93 -3.69 -9.69
CA HIS A 40 -5.26 -2.27 -9.50
C HIS A 40 -6.54 -2.09 -8.68
N GLY A 41 -7.55 -2.94 -8.89
CA GLY A 41 -8.78 -2.93 -8.10
C GLY A 41 -8.54 -3.27 -6.63
N GLN A 42 -7.68 -4.25 -6.35
CA GLN A 42 -7.29 -4.61 -4.98
C GLN A 42 -6.50 -3.48 -4.32
N ALA A 43 -5.54 -2.86 -5.03
CA ALA A 43 -4.79 -1.72 -4.54
C ALA A 43 -5.72 -0.55 -4.17
N ALA A 44 -6.68 -0.22 -5.03
CA ALA A 44 -7.67 0.82 -4.76
C ALA A 44 -8.52 0.53 -3.52
N ALA A 45 -8.96 -0.72 -3.34
CA ALA A 45 -9.75 -1.13 -2.17
C ALA A 45 -8.97 -0.96 -0.86
N LEU A 46 -7.68 -1.29 -0.84
CA LEU A 46 -6.81 -1.09 0.34
C LEU A 46 -6.63 0.40 0.68
N VAL A 47 -6.50 1.26 -0.34
CA VAL A 47 -6.45 2.71 -0.13
C VAL A 47 -7.77 3.23 0.45
N GLU A 48 -8.91 2.77 -0.07
CA GLU A 48 -10.23 3.13 0.48
C GLU A 48 -10.39 2.68 1.94
N GLU A 49 -9.90 1.50 2.30
CA GLU A 49 -9.87 1.01 3.68
C GLU A 49 -8.94 1.86 4.58
N ALA A 50 -7.85 2.38 4.01
CA ALA A 50 -6.88 3.19 4.72
C ALA A 50 -7.40 4.62 4.98
N LEU A 51 -8.17 5.24 4.08
CA LEU A 51 -8.67 6.62 4.21
C LEU A 51 -9.22 7.01 5.61
N PRO A 52 -10.11 6.23 6.26
CA PRO A 52 -10.65 6.57 7.59
C PRO A 52 -9.61 6.49 8.73
N LEU A 53 -8.45 5.87 8.50
CA LEU A 53 -7.41 5.67 9.53
C LEU A 53 -6.44 6.86 9.63
N ILE A 54 -6.30 7.67 8.57
CA ILE A 54 -5.39 8.83 8.49
C ILE A 54 -5.41 9.73 9.76
N PRO A 55 -6.58 10.18 10.26
CA PRO A 55 -6.61 11.07 11.43
C PRO A 55 -6.39 10.36 12.78
N ASN A 56 -6.44 9.03 12.81
CA ASN A 56 -6.39 8.23 14.05
C ASN A 56 -5.04 7.55 14.29
N GLU A 57 -4.17 7.49 13.28
CA GLU A 57 -2.86 6.87 13.42
C GLU A 57 -1.87 7.81 14.09
N LYS A 58 -1.37 7.42 15.26
CA LYS A 58 -0.24 8.08 15.88
C LYS A 58 1.04 7.62 15.18
N PHE A 59 1.67 8.51 14.43
CA PHE A 59 3.01 8.30 13.89
C PHE A 59 4.01 8.26 15.05
N ILE A 60 4.56 7.08 15.32
CA ILE A 60 5.67 6.93 16.28
C ILE A 60 6.95 6.95 15.46
N PHE A 61 7.71 8.04 15.57
CA PHE A 61 9.07 8.11 15.07
C PHE A 61 10.01 7.66 16.19
N GLU A 62 10.68 6.51 16.04
CA GLU A 62 11.82 6.19 16.90
C GLU A 62 13.04 6.99 16.43
N PRO A 63 13.68 7.82 17.29
CA PRO A 63 14.94 8.44 16.95
C PRO A 63 16.04 7.38 16.90
N TYR A 64 16.83 7.40 15.82
CA TYR A 64 18.00 6.55 15.60
C TYR A 64 19.06 6.70 16.69
#